data_AF-A0A5A7QVQ2-F1
#
_entry.id   AF-A0A5A7QVQ2-F1
#
_cell.length_a   1.000
_cell.length_b   1.000
_cell.length_c   1.000
_cell.angle_alpha   90.00
_cell.angle_beta   90.00
_cell.angle_gamma   90.00
#
_symmetry.space_group_name_H-M   'P 1'
#
loop_
_entity.id
_entity.type
_entity.pdbx_description
1 polymer ?
#
loop_
_entity_poly.entity_id
_entity_poly.type
_entity_poly.pdbx_seq_one_letter_code
_entity_poly.pdbx_strand_id
1 'polypeptide(L)'
;MGLGKVLTSVFAVLLVSRLLEAACSNGACKVGDECSTDSDCGRGLYCFSCKTDFDGNRCVRSTATNQFTLLNNSLPFNKYAFLTTHNAFAIDDGQPRLTFTNQEDTISQQLNNGVRGLMLDTYDYEGDIWLCHSYGGKCHDYTKFKPAINTFREIEAFLSRNPSEIVTLILEDYVETPYGLTKVFKDSGLMKYWFPLSRMPKGGHDWPLANDMVAKNQRLLVFTSKESKETSEGIAYQWNYMNSGNLDDMLETCYAAAGNRWANFVAVDFYKRSEGGGTFKATDMLNGELFQSQAVPLNHDHPFEDRRGKKNGLKFF
;
A
#
# COMPACT_ATOMS: atom_id res chain seq x y z
N MET A 1 -47.28 67.52 -34.42
CA MET A 1 -45.80 67.71 -34.37
C MET A 1 -45.27 67.00 -33.13
N GLY A 2 -44.07 66.41 -33.17
CA GLY A 2 -43.46 65.71 -32.01
C GLY A 2 -43.80 64.21 -31.95
N LEU A 3 -43.26 63.38 -32.85
CA LEU A 3 -42.06 62.55 -32.64
C LEU A 3 -42.19 61.54 -31.48
N GLY A 4 -42.33 60.26 -31.82
CA GLY A 4 -42.45 59.16 -30.86
C GLY A 4 -41.12 58.75 -30.22
N LYS A 5 -41.20 58.07 -29.07
CA LYS A 5 -40.08 57.34 -28.48
C LYS A 5 -40.36 55.84 -28.63
N VAL A 6 -39.50 55.20 -29.42
CA VAL A 6 -39.58 53.78 -29.76
C VAL A 6 -39.26 52.93 -28.53
N LEU A 7 -40.02 51.84 -28.38
CA LEU A 7 -39.85 50.81 -27.38
C LEU A 7 -38.66 49.90 -27.78
N THR A 8 -37.57 49.89 -27.01
CA THR A 8 -36.52 48.86 -27.12
C THR A 8 -36.01 48.46 -25.74
N SER A 9 -36.70 47.52 -25.09
CA SER A 9 -36.12 46.76 -23.98
C SER A 9 -35.09 45.79 -24.54
N VAL A 10 -33.81 46.08 -24.31
CA VAL A 10 -32.70 45.19 -24.70
C VAL A 10 -32.64 44.03 -23.70
N PHE A 11 -33.37 42.95 -23.99
CA PHE A 11 -33.12 41.65 -23.35
C PHE A 11 -31.79 41.10 -23.86
N ALA A 12 -30.73 41.35 -23.09
CA ALA A 12 -29.45 40.69 -23.29
C ALA A 12 -29.58 39.21 -22.90
N VAL A 13 -29.98 38.36 -23.85
CA VAL A 13 -29.89 36.91 -23.70
C VAL A 13 -28.41 36.55 -23.71
N LEU A 14 -27.83 36.42 -22.52
CA LEU A 14 -26.54 35.78 -22.31
C LEU A 14 -26.67 34.30 -22.65
N LEU A 15 -26.53 34.00 -23.94
CA LEU A 15 -26.20 32.66 -24.43
C LEU A 15 -24.82 32.32 -23.88
N VAL A 16 -24.80 31.76 -22.67
CA VAL A 16 -23.64 31.03 -22.16
C VAL A 16 -23.50 29.81 -23.04
N SER A 17 -22.71 29.95 -24.11
CA SER A 17 -22.20 28.82 -24.87
C SER A 17 -21.33 28.02 -23.92
N ARG A 18 -21.94 27.07 -23.20
CA ARG A 18 -21.19 25.92 -22.68
C ARG A 18 -20.60 25.27 -23.91
N LEU A 19 -19.31 25.49 -24.13
CA LEU A 19 -18.52 24.57 -24.93
C LEU A 19 -18.76 23.22 -24.26
N LEU A 20 -19.45 22.31 -24.96
CA LEU A 20 -19.29 20.91 -24.63
C LEU A 20 -17.83 20.64 -24.95
N GLU A 21 -17.00 20.59 -23.91
CA GLU A 21 -15.75 19.86 -23.98
C GLU A 21 -16.13 18.48 -24.49
N ALA A 22 -15.65 18.14 -25.70
CA ALA A 22 -16.03 16.91 -26.35
C ALA A 22 -15.62 15.78 -25.43
N ALA A 23 -16.61 15.01 -24.93
CA ALA A 23 -16.35 13.87 -24.08
C ALA A 23 -15.29 13.00 -24.74
N CYS A 24 -14.15 12.87 -24.06
CA CYS A 24 -13.05 12.08 -24.55
C CYS A 24 -13.48 10.61 -24.67
N SER A 25 -12.86 9.89 -25.59
CA SER A 25 -13.17 8.49 -25.88
C SER A 25 -12.02 7.85 -26.63
N ASN A 26 -12.08 6.53 -26.85
CA ASN A 26 -11.12 5.79 -27.68
C ASN A 26 -9.65 5.99 -27.25
N GLY A 27 -9.39 5.96 -25.93
CA GLY A 27 -8.05 6.10 -25.34
C GLY A 27 -7.53 7.54 -25.25
N ALA A 28 -8.38 8.54 -25.47
CA ALA A 28 -8.00 9.96 -25.38
C ALA A 28 -8.20 10.59 -23.99
N CYS A 29 -9.01 9.97 -23.11
CA CYS A 29 -9.28 10.53 -21.78
C CYS A 29 -8.06 10.48 -20.86
N LYS A 30 -7.85 11.56 -20.11
CA LYS A 30 -6.82 11.74 -19.10
C LYS A 30 -7.36 11.46 -17.71
N VAL A 31 -6.48 11.50 -16.71
CA VAL A 31 -6.86 11.31 -15.30
C VAL A 31 -7.86 12.38 -14.88
N GLY A 32 -9.02 11.97 -14.37
CA GLY A 32 -10.10 12.85 -13.89
C GLY A 32 -11.17 13.18 -14.94
N ASP A 33 -10.92 12.92 -16.22
CA ASP A 33 -11.92 13.07 -17.28
C ASP A 33 -13.04 12.03 -17.09
N GLU A 34 -14.27 12.36 -17.50
CA GLU A 34 -15.41 11.43 -17.44
C GLU A 34 -15.29 10.32 -18.49
N CYS A 35 -15.78 9.13 -18.17
CA CYS A 35 -15.69 7.95 -19.03
C CYS A 35 -16.94 7.06 -18.91
N SER A 36 -17.16 6.19 -19.89
CA SER A 36 -18.17 5.13 -19.81
C SER A 36 -17.56 3.73 -19.69
N THR A 37 -16.36 3.55 -20.24
CA THR A 37 -15.64 2.27 -20.35
C THR A 37 -14.13 2.48 -20.27
N ASP A 38 -13.38 1.42 -19.94
CA ASP A 38 -11.90 1.47 -19.92
C ASP A 38 -11.30 1.89 -21.27
N SER A 39 -11.98 1.57 -22.38
CA SER A 39 -11.58 1.96 -23.74
C SER A 39 -11.67 3.47 -24.01
N ASP A 40 -12.32 4.26 -23.15
CA ASP A 40 -12.29 5.71 -23.23
C ASP A 40 -10.95 6.27 -22.69
N CYS A 41 -10.37 5.56 -21.72
CA CYS A 41 -9.24 5.98 -20.92
C CYS A 41 -7.87 5.74 -21.59
N GLY A 42 -6.99 6.72 -21.45
CA GLY A 42 -5.62 6.65 -21.95
C GLY A 42 -4.83 5.48 -21.37
N ARG A 43 -3.77 5.06 -22.08
CA ARG A 43 -2.98 3.86 -21.71
C ARG A 43 -2.49 3.91 -20.26
N GLY A 44 -2.89 2.90 -19.46
CA GLY A 44 -2.56 2.80 -18.02
C GLY A 44 -3.60 3.42 -17.09
N LEU A 45 -4.71 3.89 -17.65
CA LEU A 45 -5.89 4.37 -16.95
C LEU A 45 -7.07 3.40 -17.20
N TYR A 46 -8.03 3.35 -16.28
CA TYR A 46 -9.30 2.64 -16.45
C TYR A 46 -10.47 3.47 -15.93
N CYS A 47 -11.70 3.05 -16.22
CA CYS A 47 -12.91 3.81 -15.95
C CYS A 47 -13.55 3.39 -14.62
N PHE A 48 -13.67 4.32 -13.66
CA PHE A 48 -14.01 3.99 -12.28
C PHE A 48 -14.90 5.03 -11.60
N SER A 49 -15.79 4.63 -10.69
CA SER A 49 -16.56 5.55 -9.83
C SER A 49 -16.18 5.42 -8.36
N CYS A 50 -15.67 6.50 -7.77
CA CYS A 50 -15.49 6.64 -6.33
C CYS A 50 -16.57 7.56 -5.76
N LYS A 51 -17.71 7.01 -5.34
CA LYS A 51 -18.87 7.82 -4.86
C LYS A 51 -18.58 8.72 -3.65
N THR A 52 -17.51 8.45 -2.92
CA THR A 52 -17.04 9.28 -1.79
C THR A 52 -16.24 10.50 -2.25
N ASP A 53 -15.59 10.45 -3.41
CA ASP A 53 -14.71 11.51 -3.91
C ASP A 53 -15.29 12.28 -5.10
N PHE A 54 -16.08 11.62 -5.97
CA PHE A 54 -16.65 12.24 -7.16
C PHE A 54 -17.91 11.52 -7.69
N ASP A 55 -18.84 12.32 -8.23
CA ASP A 55 -19.97 11.79 -9.00
C ASP A 55 -19.52 11.32 -10.40
N GLY A 56 -20.12 10.20 -10.83
CA GLY A 56 -19.90 9.58 -12.14
C GLY A 56 -18.68 8.64 -12.19
N ASN A 57 -18.48 8.04 -13.37
CA ASN A 57 -17.24 7.32 -13.67
C ASN A 57 -16.21 8.29 -14.27
N ARG A 58 -14.96 8.17 -13.83
CA ARG A 58 -13.81 8.95 -14.32
C ARG A 58 -12.65 8.03 -14.65
N CYS A 59 -11.82 8.46 -15.60
CA CYS A 59 -10.57 7.77 -15.87
C CYS A 59 -9.61 7.97 -14.69
N VAL A 60 -9.31 6.90 -13.98
CA VAL A 60 -8.37 6.89 -12.86
C VAL A 60 -7.07 6.22 -13.27
N ARG A 61 -5.97 6.61 -12.62
CA ARG A 61 -4.67 5.96 -12.82
C ARG A 61 -4.49 4.86 -11.78
N SER A 62 -4.27 3.64 -12.24
CA SER A 62 -3.93 2.52 -11.36
C SER A 62 -2.59 1.88 -11.71
N THR A 63 -2.16 1.87 -12.99
CA THR A 63 -0.87 1.28 -13.33
C THR A 63 0.30 2.18 -12.91
N ALA A 64 1.05 1.74 -11.91
CA ALA A 64 2.36 2.27 -11.54
C ALA A 64 3.44 1.81 -12.53
N THR A 65 4.43 2.67 -12.79
CA THR A 65 5.56 2.32 -13.65
C THR A 65 6.46 1.30 -12.96
N ASN A 66 6.76 0.19 -13.64
CA ASN A 66 7.73 -0.79 -13.17
C ASN A 66 9.13 -0.16 -13.08
N GLN A 67 9.74 -0.19 -11.89
CA GLN A 67 11.04 0.41 -11.63
C GLN A 67 12.16 -0.17 -12.50
N PHE A 68 12.11 -1.48 -12.79
CA PHE A 68 13.08 -2.14 -13.67
C PHE A 68 12.90 -1.75 -15.14
N THR A 69 11.76 -1.18 -15.53
CA THR A 69 11.57 -0.57 -16.85
C THR A 69 12.06 0.87 -16.88
N LEU A 70 11.90 1.62 -15.78
CA LEU A 70 12.28 3.03 -15.67
C LEU A 70 13.80 3.24 -15.52
N LEU A 71 14.43 2.47 -14.63
CA LEU A 71 15.82 2.66 -14.20
C LEU A 71 16.76 1.52 -14.63
N ASN A 72 16.26 0.58 -15.45
CA ASN A 72 16.82 -0.77 -15.65
C ASN A 72 16.92 -1.57 -14.32
N ASN A 73 17.47 -2.79 -14.36
CA ASN A 73 17.59 -3.69 -13.20
C ASN A 73 19.03 -3.91 -12.70
N SER A 74 19.96 -2.99 -13.00
CA SER A 74 21.39 -3.14 -12.71
C SER A 74 21.84 -2.56 -11.35
N LEU A 75 20.98 -1.84 -10.64
CA LEU A 75 21.25 -1.36 -9.28
C LEU A 75 21.00 -2.47 -8.23
N PRO A 76 21.60 -2.39 -7.03
CA PRO A 76 21.20 -3.15 -5.85
C PRO A 76 19.70 -3.04 -5.57
N PHE A 77 19.07 -4.12 -5.09
CA PHE A 77 17.62 -4.14 -4.86
C PHE A 77 17.11 -3.05 -3.89
N ASN A 78 17.90 -2.66 -2.89
CA ASN A 78 17.65 -1.54 -1.97
C ASN A 78 18.06 -0.16 -2.53
N LYS A 79 17.90 0.04 -3.84
CA LYS A 79 18.00 1.36 -4.51
C LYS A 79 16.76 1.66 -5.36
N TYR A 80 15.73 0.81 -5.28
CA TYR A 80 14.44 1.02 -5.93
C TYR A 80 13.36 1.18 -4.85
N ALA A 81 12.41 2.08 -5.10
CA ALA A 81 11.24 2.24 -4.25
C ALA A 81 10.04 1.48 -4.87
N PHE A 82 9.43 0.59 -4.09
CA PHE A 82 8.37 -0.30 -4.57
C PHE A 82 7.01 0.10 -4.02
N LEU A 83 6.03 0.25 -4.90
CA LEU A 83 4.63 0.42 -4.52
C LEU A 83 4.20 -0.80 -3.68
N THR A 84 3.72 -0.52 -2.47
CA THR A 84 3.33 -1.53 -1.48
C THR A 84 1.91 -1.29 -1.02
N THR A 85 1.08 -2.33 -0.98
CA THR A 85 -0.33 -2.24 -0.52
C THR A 85 -0.49 -2.83 0.89
N HIS A 86 -1.25 -2.10 1.72
CA HIS A 86 -1.62 -2.54 3.06
C HIS A 86 -2.78 -3.54 3.01
N ASN A 87 -2.71 -4.60 3.81
CA ASN A 87 -3.74 -5.64 3.89
C ASN A 87 -4.31 -6.00 2.52
N ALA A 88 -3.39 -6.38 1.64
CA ALA A 88 -3.59 -6.48 0.19
C ALA A 88 -4.72 -7.44 -0.22
N PHE A 89 -5.15 -8.32 0.69
CA PHE A 89 -6.23 -9.28 0.49
C PHE A 89 -7.63 -8.75 0.88
N ALA A 90 -7.70 -7.63 1.61
CA ALA A 90 -8.93 -7.12 2.23
C ALA A 90 -9.74 -6.30 1.22
N ILE A 91 -10.45 -7.00 0.33
CA ILE A 91 -11.33 -6.43 -0.70
C ILE A 91 -12.81 -6.67 -0.37
N ASP A 92 -13.70 -5.85 -0.92
CA ASP A 92 -15.12 -6.18 -0.93
C ASP A 92 -15.39 -7.27 -1.99
N ASP A 93 -15.91 -8.41 -1.54
CA ASP A 93 -16.35 -9.54 -2.35
C ASP A 93 -17.85 -9.84 -2.17
N GLY A 94 -18.59 -8.91 -1.56
CA GLY A 94 -20.01 -9.04 -1.24
C GLY A 94 -20.31 -9.87 0.01
N GLN A 95 -19.31 -10.43 0.70
CA GLN A 95 -19.53 -11.12 1.98
C GLN A 95 -19.60 -10.13 3.15
N PRO A 96 -20.65 -10.18 3.99
CA PRO A 96 -20.77 -9.30 5.15
C PRO A 96 -19.71 -9.63 6.21
N ARG A 97 -18.90 -8.64 6.58
CA ARG A 97 -17.86 -8.75 7.61
C ARG A 97 -18.00 -7.63 8.64
N LEU A 98 -17.55 -7.87 9.87
CA LEU A 98 -17.42 -6.85 10.92
C LEU A 98 -15.94 -6.42 11.01
N THR A 99 -15.45 -5.90 9.89
CA THR A 99 -14.11 -5.34 9.69
C THR A 99 -14.14 -4.50 8.42
N PHE A 100 -13.08 -3.73 8.13
CA PHE A 100 -13.01 -2.91 6.92
C PHE A 100 -12.18 -3.56 5.81
N THR A 101 -12.36 -3.04 4.59
CA THR A 101 -11.61 -3.40 3.39
C THR A 101 -10.57 -2.32 3.11
N ASN A 102 -9.37 -2.70 2.68
CA ASN A 102 -8.27 -1.79 2.37
C ASN A 102 -8.07 -1.57 0.87
N GLN A 103 -8.53 -2.49 0.03
CA GLN A 103 -8.24 -2.50 -1.41
C GLN A 103 -9.51 -2.73 -2.23
N GLU A 104 -9.51 -2.26 -3.48
CA GLU A 104 -10.57 -2.51 -4.47
C GLU A 104 -10.11 -3.56 -5.51
N ASP A 105 -8.82 -3.57 -5.82
CA ASP A 105 -8.18 -4.52 -6.74
C ASP A 105 -7.87 -5.85 -6.05
N THR A 106 -8.09 -6.98 -6.76
CA THR A 106 -7.54 -8.29 -6.35
C THR A 106 -6.00 -8.28 -6.31
N ILE A 107 -5.39 -9.27 -5.64
CA ILE A 107 -3.92 -9.44 -5.60
C ILE A 107 -3.35 -9.52 -7.03
N SER A 108 -4.01 -10.26 -7.91
CA SER A 108 -3.66 -10.34 -9.33
C SER A 108 -3.73 -8.98 -10.04
N GLN A 109 -4.75 -8.17 -9.78
CA GLN A 109 -4.85 -6.81 -10.33
C GLN A 109 -3.77 -5.89 -9.78
N GLN A 110 -3.57 -5.82 -8.45
CA GLN A 110 -2.52 -5.04 -7.80
C GLN A 110 -1.14 -5.31 -8.42
N LEU A 111 -0.76 -6.59 -8.57
CA LEU A 111 0.50 -6.99 -9.18
C LEU A 111 0.59 -6.59 -10.68
N ASN A 112 -0.49 -6.73 -11.45
CA ASN A 112 -0.53 -6.25 -12.84
C ASN A 112 -0.46 -4.72 -12.93
N ASN A 113 -1.01 -4.02 -11.94
CA ASN A 113 -1.01 -2.56 -11.79
C ASN A 113 0.31 -2.02 -11.21
N GLY A 114 1.33 -2.86 -11.05
CA GLY A 114 2.70 -2.43 -10.71
C GLY A 114 3.04 -2.43 -9.22
N VAL A 115 2.13 -2.89 -8.35
CA VAL A 115 2.44 -3.20 -6.94
C VAL A 115 3.51 -4.30 -6.89
N ARG A 116 4.51 -4.16 -6.02
CA ARG A 116 5.59 -5.15 -5.82
C ARG A 116 5.85 -5.48 -4.35
N GLY A 117 5.27 -4.73 -3.40
CA GLY A 117 5.15 -5.12 -2.00
C GLY A 117 3.71 -5.47 -1.65
N LEU A 118 3.46 -6.55 -0.91
CA LEU A 118 2.15 -6.91 -0.38
C LEU A 118 2.26 -7.14 1.13
N MET A 119 1.51 -6.38 1.92
CA MET A 119 1.33 -6.65 3.36
C MET A 119 0.14 -7.59 3.57
N LEU A 120 0.34 -8.64 4.37
CA LEU A 120 -0.64 -9.71 4.58
C LEU A 120 -0.67 -10.14 6.05
N ASP A 121 -1.77 -9.85 6.74
CA ASP A 121 -2.04 -10.40 8.07
C ASP A 121 -2.37 -11.90 7.99
N THR A 122 -1.64 -12.72 8.72
CA THR A 122 -1.69 -14.19 8.67
C THR A 122 -2.04 -14.78 10.03
N TYR A 123 -3.06 -15.63 10.07
CA TYR A 123 -3.59 -16.25 11.30
C TYR A 123 -3.79 -17.75 11.15
N ASP A 124 -3.69 -18.49 12.26
CA ASP A 124 -4.27 -19.82 12.38
C ASP A 124 -5.79 -19.75 12.44
N TYR A 125 -6.49 -20.45 11.53
CA TYR A 125 -7.95 -20.49 11.53
C TYR A 125 -8.49 -21.70 10.75
N GLU A 126 -9.58 -22.32 11.22
CA GLU A 126 -10.17 -23.54 10.63
C GLU A 126 -9.19 -24.72 10.38
N GLY A 127 -8.02 -24.73 11.04
CA GLY A 127 -6.98 -25.75 10.87
C GLY A 127 -5.97 -25.49 9.74
N ASP A 128 -6.07 -24.34 9.07
CA ASP A 128 -5.15 -23.87 8.03
C ASP A 128 -4.70 -22.41 8.33
N ILE A 129 -3.86 -21.84 7.45
CA ILE A 129 -3.49 -20.41 7.55
C ILE A 129 -4.43 -19.56 6.70
N TRP A 130 -4.99 -18.53 7.32
CA TRP A 130 -5.93 -17.60 6.71
C TRP A 130 -5.42 -16.16 6.73
N LEU A 131 -6.00 -15.36 5.82
CA LEU A 131 -5.88 -13.91 5.82
C LEU A 131 -7.16 -13.32 6.40
N CYS A 132 -7.01 -12.51 7.44
CA CYS A 132 -8.10 -11.95 8.23
C CYS A 132 -7.75 -10.51 8.63
N HIS A 133 -8.72 -9.60 8.66
CA HIS A 133 -8.49 -8.24 9.18
C HIS A 133 -9.07 -8.17 10.59
N SER A 134 -8.27 -8.44 11.62
CA SER A 134 -8.75 -8.82 12.94
C SER A 134 -7.91 -8.22 14.08
N TYR A 135 -8.30 -8.47 15.34
CA TYR A 135 -7.66 -7.91 16.52
C TYR A 135 -7.33 -9.00 17.57
N GLY A 136 -6.41 -8.70 18.48
CA GLY A 136 -6.06 -9.58 19.60
C GLY A 136 -5.41 -10.92 19.19
N GLY A 137 -4.78 -10.97 18.00
CA GLY A 137 -4.08 -12.15 17.50
C GLY A 137 -4.96 -13.35 17.15
N LYS A 138 -6.26 -13.12 16.86
CA LYS A 138 -7.21 -14.18 16.52
C LYS A 138 -8.03 -13.81 15.30
N CYS A 139 -8.25 -14.78 14.41
CA CYS A 139 -9.21 -14.67 13.32
C CYS A 139 -10.60 -15.18 13.77
N HIS A 140 -11.66 -14.60 13.21
CA HIS A 140 -13.05 -14.92 13.50
C HIS A 140 -13.87 -15.06 12.20
N ASP A 141 -15.02 -15.74 12.27
CA ASP A 141 -15.94 -15.89 11.12
C ASP A 141 -16.32 -14.56 10.46
N TYR A 142 -16.41 -13.49 11.26
CA TYR A 142 -16.77 -12.15 10.82
C TYR A 142 -15.56 -11.26 10.44
N THR A 143 -14.32 -11.75 10.58
CA THR A 143 -13.09 -11.03 10.18
C THR A 143 -12.25 -11.75 9.12
N LYS A 144 -12.58 -13.01 8.79
CA LYS A 144 -11.88 -13.81 7.77
C LYS A 144 -12.17 -13.33 6.35
N PHE A 145 -11.15 -13.33 5.50
CA PHE A 145 -11.30 -13.05 4.06
C PHE A 145 -11.15 -14.32 3.23
N LYS A 146 -9.95 -14.93 3.22
CA LYS A 146 -9.66 -16.12 2.42
C LYS A 146 -8.48 -16.93 2.98
N PRO A 147 -8.41 -18.25 2.71
CA PRO A 147 -7.22 -19.05 2.98
C PRO A 147 -5.99 -18.45 2.29
N ALA A 148 -4.86 -18.37 3.01
CA ALA A 148 -3.63 -17.73 2.50
C ALA A 148 -3.09 -18.42 1.24
N ILE A 149 -3.31 -19.74 1.12
CA ILE A 149 -2.95 -20.54 -0.06
C ILE A 149 -3.55 -20.00 -1.37
N ASN A 150 -4.72 -19.35 -1.34
CA ASN A 150 -5.35 -18.79 -2.55
C ASN A 150 -4.55 -17.56 -3.03
N THR A 151 -4.30 -16.59 -2.13
CA THR A 151 -3.44 -15.43 -2.41
C THR A 151 -2.03 -15.84 -2.84
N PHE A 152 -1.44 -16.86 -2.20
CA PHE A 152 -0.08 -17.30 -2.52
C PHE A 152 -0.01 -17.96 -3.91
N ARG A 153 -1.09 -18.61 -4.38
CA ARG A 153 -1.22 -19.11 -5.76
C ARG A 153 -1.40 -17.99 -6.78
N GLU A 154 -2.09 -16.89 -6.44
CA GLU A 154 -2.13 -15.69 -7.30
C GLU A 154 -0.71 -15.11 -7.52
N ILE A 155 0.06 -15.00 -6.44
CA ILE A 155 1.46 -14.51 -6.45
C ILE A 155 2.38 -15.46 -7.23
N GLU A 156 2.23 -16.79 -7.05
CA GLU A 156 3.01 -17.79 -7.79
C GLU A 156 2.73 -17.68 -9.29
N ALA A 157 1.45 -17.62 -9.67
CA ALA A 157 1.05 -17.53 -11.06
C ALA A 157 1.52 -16.21 -11.71
N PHE A 158 1.57 -15.11 -10.93
CA PHE A 158 2.19 -13.85 -11.38
C PHE A 158 3.70 -13.99 -11.59
N LEU A 159 4.45 -14.53 -10.61
CA LEU A 159 5.90 -14.72 -10.73
C LEU A 159 6.28 -15.71 -11.83
N SER A 160 5.44 -16.72 -12.10
CA SER A 160 5.64 -17.68 -13.19
C SER A 160 5.39 -17.08 -14.57
N ARG A 161 4.43 -16.16 -14.71
CA ARG A 161 4.18 -15.45 -15.99
C ARG A 161 5.18 -14.31 -16.25
N ASN A 162 5.71 -13.70 -15.19
CA ASN A 162 6.57 -12.53 -15.28
C ASN A 162 7.97 -12.86 -14.72
N PRO A 163 8.88 -13.46 -15.53
CA PRO A 163 10.16 -13.98 -15.05
C PRO A 163 11.15 -12.89 -14.60
N SER A 164 10.99 -11.65 -15.06
CA SER A 164 11.85 -10.50 -14.71
C SER A 164 11.43 -9.78 -13.43
N GLU A 165 10.31 -10.15 -12.81
CA GLU A 165 9.73 -9.43 -11.68
C GLU A 165 10.17 -10.03 -10.34
N ILE A 166 10.29 -9.17 -9.33
CA ILE A 166 10.58 -9.52 -7.94
C ILE A 166 9.41 -9.02 -7.09
N VAL A 167 8.87 -9.86 -6.20
CA VAL A 167 7.79 -9.51 -5.26
C VAL A 167 8.30 -9.62 -3.82
N THR A 168 7.92 -8.66 -2.99
CA THR A 168 8.15 -8.66 -1.54
C THR A 168 6.83 -8.93 -0.81
N LEU A 169 6.82 -9.89 0.09
CA LEU A 169 5.74 -10.12 1.04
C LEU A 169 6.19 -9.70 2.43
N ILE A 170 5.30 -9.03 3.16
CA ILE A 170 5.53 -8.57 4.52
C ILE A 170 4.37 -9.07 5.37
N LEU A 171 4.65 -10.04 6.25
CA LEU A 171 3.62 -10.78 6.97
C LEU A 171 3.44 -10.21 8.37
N GLU A 172 2.24 -9.74 8.68
CA GLU A 172 1.86 -9.59 10.09
C GLU A 172 1.46 -10.98 10.61
N ASP A 173 2.32 -11.54 11.46
CA ASP A 173 2.37 -12.99 11.72
C ASP A 173 1.79 -13.32 13.09
N TYR A 174 0.53 -13.75 13.06
CA TYR A 174 -0.21 -14.32 14.19
C TYR A 174 -0.29 -15.85 14.11
N VAL A 175 0.62 -16.50 13.38
CA VAL A 175 0.67 -17.96 13.22
C VAL A 175 1.49 -18.59 14.34
N GLU A 176 0.82 -19.33 15.22
CA GLU A 176 1.38 -20.16 16.27
C GLU A 176 1.64 -21.59 15.81
N THR A 177 0.90 -22.11 14.83
CA THR A 177 1.12 -23.46 14.28
C THR A 177 2.55 -23.61 13.76
N PRO A 178 3.36 -24.55 14.29
CA PRO A 178 4.73 -24.76 13.84
C PRO A 178 4.78 -25.10 12.34
N TYR A 179 5.60 -24.38 11.58
CA TYR A 179 5.76 -24.53 10.13
C TYR A 179 4.50 -24.25 9.30
N GLY A 180 3.49 -23.60 9.88
CA GLY A 180 2.25 -23.24 9.17
C GLY A 180 2.50 -22.39 7.93
N LEU A 181 3.32 -21.34 8.05
CA LEU A 181 3.71 -20.48 6.92
C LEU A 181 4.58 -21.25 5.92
N THR A 182 5.60 -21.97 6.39
CA THR A 182 6.47 -22.84 5.56
C THR A 182 5.66 -23.81 4.72
N LYS A 183 4.62 -24.44 5.30
CA LYS A 183 3.70 -25.34 4.59
C LYS A 183 2.97 -24.61 3.46
N VAL A 184 2.38 -23.45 3.71
CA VAL A 184 1.64 -22.70 2.67
C VAL A 184 2.56 -22.19 1.55
N PHE A 185 3.79 -21.75 1.87
CA PHE A 185 4.77 -21.40 0.83
C PHE A 185 5.23 -22.59 -0.01
N LYS A 186 5.30 -23.79 0.57
CA LYS A 186 5.60 -25.03 -0.14
C LYS A 186 4.42 -25.47 -1.01
N ASP A 187 3.21 -25.52 -0.45
CA ASP A 187 1.99 -25.99 -1.11
C ASP A 187 1.49 -25.04 -2.22
N SER A 188 1.85 -23.75 -2.15
CA SER A 188 1.64 -22.78 -3.24
C SER A 188 2.66 -22.90 -4.37
N GLY A 189 3.81 -23.54 -4.15
CA GLY A 189 4.92 -23.60 -5.10
C GLY A 189 5.87 -22.40 -5.05
N LEU A 190 5.65 -21.43 -4.15
CA LEU A 190 6.44 -20.20 -4.04
C LEU A 190 7.89 -20.41 -3.62
N MET A 191 8.22 -21.51 -2.92
CA MET A 191 9.58 -21.78 -2.44
C MET A 191 10.66 -21.78 -3.54
N LYS A 192 10.30 -22.06 -4.81
CA LYS A 192 11.24 -21.99 -5.95
C LYS A 192 11.72 -20.56 -6.28
N TYR A 193 11.02 -19.54 -5.76
CA TYR A 193 11.37 -18.13 -5.92
C TYR A 193 12.07 -17.53 -4.69
N TRP A 194 12.17 -18.27 -3.59
CA TRP A 194 12.57 -17.74 -2.28
C TRP A 194 13.97 -17.13 -2.28
N PHE A 195 14.09 -15.87 -1.85
CA PHE A 195 15.37 -15.23 -1.60
C PHE A 195 15.92 -15.69 -0.24
N PRO A 196 17.11 -16.33 -0.17
CA PRO A 196 17.58 -16.96 1.05
C PRO A 196 18.07 -15.94 2.08
N LEU A 197 17.63 -16.12 3.34
CA LEU A 197 18.02 -15.31 4.50
C LEU A 197 19.54 -15.12 4.62
N SER A 198 20.33 -16.16 4.34
CA SER A 198 21.80 -16.12 4.37
C SER A 198 22.46 -15.17 3.35
N ARG A 199 21.69 -14.63 2.39
CA ARG A 199 22.13 -13.62 1.43
C ARG A 199 21.49 -12.25 1.64
N MET A 200 20.66 -12.07 2.67
CA MET A 200 20.14 -10.75 3.03
C MET A 200 21.25 -9.94 3.72
N PRO A 201 21.60 -8.74 3.22
CA PRO A 201 22.63 -7.92 3.84
C PRO A 201 22.15 -7.38 5.18
N LYS A 202 23.10 -7.17 6.10
CA LYS A 202 22.88 -6.57 7.42
C LYS A 202 23.64 -5.24 7.54
N GLY A 203 23.24 -4.39 8.48
CA GLY A 203 24.03 -3.24 8.95
C GLY A 203 24.32 -2.09 7.98
N GLY A 204 23.63 -1.96 6.84
CA GLY A 204 23.86 -0.86 5.87
C GLY A 204 24.08 -1.31 4.43
N HIS A 205 24.48 -2.56 4.23
CA HIS A 205 25.08 -2.98 2.96
C HIS A 205 24.07 -3.16 1.82
N ASP A 206 24.56 -2.93 0.62
CA ASP A 206 23.79 -3.10 -0.61
C ASP A 206 23.36 -4.56 -0.81
N TRP A 207 22.12 -4.72 -1.26
CA TRP A 207 21.58 -6.02 -1.66
C TRP A 207 22.24 -6.48 -2.96
N PRO A 208 22.10 -7.77 -3.33
CA PRO A 208 22.43 -8.21 -4.68
C PRO A 208 21.73 -7.34 -5.73
N LEU A 209 22.35 -7.21 -6.91
CA LEU A 209 21.75 -6.49 -8.02
C LEU A 209 20.43 -7.16 -8.43
N ALA A 210 19.44 -6.37 -8.83
CA ALA A 210 18.12 -6.91 -9.15
C ALA A 210 18.16 -7.90 -10.34
N ASN A 211 18.98 -7.64 -11.35
CA ASN A 211 19.25 -8.58 -12.46
C ASN A 211 19.85 -9.92 -11.98
N ASP A 212 20.70 -9.89 -10.97
CA ASP A 212 21.35 -11.06 -10.36
C ASP A 212 20.36 -11.92 -9.56
N MET A 213 19.42 -11.27 -8.87
CA MET A 213 18.29 -11.90 -8.18
C MET A 213 17.34 -12.57 -9.19
N VAL A 214 16.99 -11.86 -10.26
CA VAL A 214 16.20 -12.38 -11.38
C VAL A 214 16.87 -13.59 -12.03
N ALA A 215 18.14 -13.48 -12.41
CA ALA A 215 18.90 -14.53 -13.10
C ALA A 215 19.05 -15.81 -12.26
N LYS A 216 19.06 -15.69 -10.92
CA LYS A 216 19.10 -16.82 -9.98
C LYS A 216 17.70 -17.32 -9.58
N ASN A 217 16.65 -16.76 -10.17
CA ASN A 217 15.23 -16.98 -9.83
C ASN A 217 14.90 -16.71 -8.34
N GLN A 218 15.66 -15.86 -7.66
CA GLN A 218 15.47 -15.48 -6.26
C GLN A 218 14.63 -14.20 -6.19
N ARG A 219 13.34 -14.36 -6.53
CA ARG A 219 12.40 -13.29 -6.90
C ARG A 219 11.25 -13.11 -5.91
N LEU A 220 11.29 -13.78 -4.77
CA LEU A 220 10.36 -13.61 -3.66
C LEU A 220 11.14 -13.29 -2.39
N LEU A 221 11.01 -12.06 -1.89
CA LEU A 221 11.44 -11.71 -0.53
C LEU A 221 10.26 -11.91 0.41
N VAL A 222 10.49 -12.48 1.58
CA VAL A 222 9.45 -12.63 2.60
C VAL A 222 10.01 -12.22 3.94
N PHE A 223 9.27 -11.32 4.60
CA PHE A 223 9.55 -10.83 5.93
C PHE A 223 8.36 -11.13 6.86
N THR A 224 8.60 -11.24 8.16
CA THR A 224 7.60 -11.49 9.20
C THR A 224 7.77 -10.54 10.39
N SER A 225 6.67 -10.18 11.03
CA SER A 225 6.65 -9.41 12.28
C SER A 225 7.05 -10.24 13.52
N LYS A 226 7.22 -11.56 13.39
CA LYS A 226 7.45 -12.48 14.52
C LYS A 226 8.89 -13.02 14.53
N GLU A 227 9.75 -12.44 15.36
CA GLU A 227 11.20 -12.69 15.43
C GLU A 227 11.60 -14.18 15.44
N SER A 228 10.89 -15.02 16.22
CA SER A 228 11.20 -16.44 16.36
C SER A 228 11.20 -17.21 15.04
N LYS A 229 10.48 -16.73 14.02
CA LYS A 229 10.36 -17.33 12.68
C LYS A 229 11.64 -17.22 11.85
N GLU A 230 12.54 -16.26 12.16
CA GLU A 230 13.86 -16.19 11.50
C GLU A 230 14.70 -17.42 11.85
N THR A 231 14.60 -17.91 13.08
CA THR A 231 15.32 -19.12 13.54
C THR A 231 14.55 -20.41 13.25
N SER A 232 13.22 -20.44 13.39
CA SER A 232 12.44 -21.68 13.24
C SER A 232 12.03 -22.00 11.80
N GLU A 233 11.74 -20.99 10.97
CA GLU A 233 11.21 -21.17 9.60
C GLU A 233 12.11 -20.51 8.53
N GLY A 234 13.14 -19.75 8.92
CA GLY A 234 14.05 -19.06 8.00
C GLY A 234 13.42 -17.82 7.32
N ILE A 235 12.32 -17.30 7.87
CA ILE A 235 11.60 -16.12 7.39
C ILE A 235 12.17 -14.88 8.05
N ALA A 236 12.62 -13.90 7.27
CA ALA A 236 13.39 -12.76 7.76
C ALA A 236 12.59 -11.88 8.74
N TYR A 237 13.13 -11.57 9.91
CA TYR A 237 12.46 -10.69 10.86
C TYR A 237 12.51 -9.25 10.35
N GLN A 238 11.34 -8.66 10.07
CA GLN A 238 11.23 -7.45 9.26
C GLN A 238 11.96 -6.22 9.84
N TRP A 239 12.01 -6.08 11.16
CA TRP A 239 12.66 -4.94 11.84
C TRP A 239 14.20 -4.98 11.75
N ASN A 240 14.80 -6.11 11.34
CA ASN A 240 16.23 -6.17 11.00
C ASN A 240 16.57 -5.48 9.67
N TYR A 241 15.58 -5.20 8.83
CA TYR A 241 15.76 -4.74 7.45
C TYR A 241 15.04 -3.42 7.12
N MET A 242 13.88 -3.13 7.73
CA MET A 242 13.04 -1.95 7.41
C MET A 242 13.09 -0.86 8.50
N ASN A 243 12.94 0.43 8.13
CA ASN A 243 12.98 1.59 9.05
C ASN A 243 11.68 2.41 8.99
N SER A 244 11.19 2.77 10.18
CA SER A 244 10.05 3.68 10.42
C SER A 244 10.48 5.13 10.37
N GLY A 245 11.36 5.56 11.30
CA GLY A 245 11.53 6.98 11.62
C GLY A 245 11.74 7.88 10.39
N ASN A 246 12.61 7.49 9.46
CA ASN A 246 12.87 8.29 8.25
C ASN A 246 11.69 8.29 7.24
N LEU A 247 10.85 7.25 7.29
CA LEU A 247 9.66 7.12 6.47
C LEU A 247 8.49 7.89 7.11
N ASP A 248 8.30 7.75 8.42
CA ASP A 248 7.36 8.51 9.24
C ASP A 248 7.61 10.04 9.09
N ASP A 249 8.85 10.49 9.26
CA ASP A 249 9.28 11.90 9.05
C ASP A 249 8.89 12.43 7.66
N MET A 250 9.07 11.59 6.63
CA MET A 250 8.77 11.94 5.25
C MET A 250 7.25 11.91 4.98
N LEU A 251 6.51 11.04 5.65
CA LEU A 251 5.06 11.00 5.58
C LEU A 251 4.41 12.22 6.22
N GLU A 252 4.86 12.63 7.41
CA GLU A 252 4.39 13.88 8.05
C GLU A 252 4.71 15.10 7.17
N THR A 253 5.90 15.13 6.57
CA THR A 253 6.31 16.18 5.62
C THR A 253 5.37 16.22 4.40
N CYS A 254 5.05 15.07 3.81
CA CYS A 254 4.13 14.98 2.67
C CYS A 254 2.67 15.32 3.05
N TYR A 255 2.20 14.88 4.22
CA TYR A 255 0.86 15.19 4.74
C TYR A 255 0.63 16.69 4.92
N ALA A 256 1.60 17.38 5.53
CA ALA A 256 1.57 18.83 5.70
C ALA A 256 1.58 19.55 4.33
N ALA A 257 2.45 19.12 3.41
CA ALA A 257 2.53 19.68 2.06
C ALA A 257 1.26 19.42 1.20
N ALA A 258 0.54 18.31 1.45
CA ALA A 258 -0.69 17.93 0.75
C ALA A 258 -1.97 18.60 1.31
N GLY A 259 -1.82 19.49 2.29
CA GLY A 259 -2.93 20.21 2.92
C GLY A 259 -3.69 19.36 3.94
N ASN A 260 -2.96 18.66 4.82
CA ASN A 260 -3.49 17.73 5.83
C ASN A 260 -4.23 16.53 5.20
N ARG A 261 -3.62 15.90 4.20
CA ARG A 261 -4.14 14.68 3.57
C ARG A 261 -3.05 13.61 3.47
N TRP A 262 -3.35 12.41 3.95
CA TRP A 262 -2.44 11.28 3.85
C TRP A 262 -2.40 10.73 2.42
N ALA A 263 -1.32 10.03 2.09
CA ALA A 263 -1.16 9.39 0.78
C ALA A 263 -1.82 8.01 0.76
N ASN A 264 -2.59 7.70 -0.28
CA ASN A 264 -3.25 6.39 -0.42
C ASN A 264 -2.26 5.23 -0.61
N PHE A 265 -0.99 5.53 -0.91
CA PHE A 265 0.07 4.56 -1.18
C PHE A 265 1.42 5.08 -0.72
N VAL A 266 2.31 4.17 -0.30
CA VAL A 266 3.73 4.45 -0.13
C VAL A 266 4.58 3.59 -1.06
N ALA A 267 5.54 4.26 -1.70
CA ALA A 267 6.66 3.59 -2.33
C ALA A 267 7.74 3.36 -1.25
N VAL A 268 7.95 2.10 -0.87
CA VAL A 268 8.86 1.70 0.20
C VAL A 268 10.22 1.36 -0.39
N ASP A 269 11.30 1.91 0.17
CA ASP A 269 12.65 1.34 0.03
C ASP A 269 12.94 0.50 1.27
N PHE A 270 13.29 -0.77 1.07
CA PHE A 270 13.38 -1.77 2.12
C PHE A 270 14.69 -1.71 2.93
N TYR A 271 15.31 -0.53 3.10
CA TYR A 271 16.56 -0.43 3.88
C TYR A 271 16.93 0.90 4.57
N LYS A 272 16.73 0.96 5.90
CA LYS A 272 17.60 1.66 6.88
C LYS A 272 17.54 0.88 8.21
N ARG A 273 18.44 1.11 9.16
CA ARG A 273 18.42 0.45 10.49
C ARG A 273 17.33 1.07 11.39
N SER A 274 16.43 0.29 11.98
CA SER A 274 15.40 0.79 12.92
C SER A 274 15.86 0.72 14.38
N GLU A 275 15.34 1.63 15.20
CA GLU A 275 15.37 1.56 16.68
C GLU A 275 13.95 1.47 17.28
N GLY A 276 12.92 1.27 16.44
CA GLY A 276 11.52 1.08 16.86
C GLY A 276 10.51 1.38 15.75
N GLY A 277 9.68 0.41 15.38
CA GLY A 277 8.72 0.49 14.26
C GLY A 277 9.33 0.20 12.88
N GLY A 278 8.49 0.24 11.84
CA GLY A 278 8.93 0.17 10.44
C GLY A 278 7.82 0.57 9.46
N THR A 279 7.85 0.01 8.26
CA THR A 279 6.89 0.29 7.17
C THR A 279 5.42 0.19 7.61
N PHE A 280 5.08 -0.74 8.51
CA PHE A 280 3.74 -0.88 9.06
C PHE A 280 3.28 0.35 9.84
N LYS A 281 4.14 0.93 10.71
CA LYS A 281 3.81 2.17 11.42
C LYS A 281 3.57 3.32 10.45
N ALA A 282 4.41 3.45 9.43
CA ALA A 282 4.22 4.41 8.36
C ALA A 282 2.87 4.19 7.64
N THR A 283 2.50 2.94 7.41
CA THR A 283 1.19 2.55 6.85
C THR A 283 0.02 2.84 7.78
N ASP A 284 0.14 2.63 9.10
CA ASP A 284 -0.86 3.01 10.11
C ASP A 284 -1.07 4.53 10.15
N MET A 285 0.01 5.30 9.98
CA MET A 285 -0.03 6.76 9.85
C MET A 285 -0.77 7.20 8.58
N LEU A 286 -0.53 6.56 7.42
CA LEU A 286 -1.32 6.82 6.21
C LEU A 286 -2.82 6.54 6.41
N ASN A 287 -3.12 5.45 7.12
CA ASN A 287 -4.48 5.03 7.44
C ASN A 287 -5.10 5.84 8.60
N GLY A 288 -4.40 6.88 9.09
CA GLY A 288 -4.97 7.96 9.89
C GLY A 288 -5.17 7.67 11.38
N GLU A 289 -4.39 6.78 11.99
CA GLU A 289 -4.55 6.37 13.40
C GLU A 289 -5.99 5.99 13.77
N LEU A 290 -6.52 4.94 13.15
CA LEU A 290 -7.85 4.37 13.45
C LEU A 290 -8.02 3.79 14.87
N PHE A 291 -7.05 4.03 15.76
CA PHE A 291 -7.15 3.82 17.21
C PHE A 291 -6.64 5.04 18.01
N GLN A 292 -7.19 6.22 17.76
CA GLN A 292 -7.37 7.16 18.88
C GLN A 292 -8.28 6.51 19.93
N SER A 293 -7.63 5.87 20.89
CA SER A 293 -8.05 5.62 22.27
C SER A 293 -9.56 5.55 22.54
N GLN A 294 -10.01 4.35 22.94
CA GLN A 294 -11.13 4.28 23.88
C GLN A 294 -10.82 5.21 25.06
N ALA A 295 -11.70 6.18 25.29
CA ALA A 295 -11.41 7.31 26.14
C ALA A 295 -11.09 6.91 27.60
N VAL A 296 -9.89 7.22 28.05
CA VAL A 296 -9.56 7.35 29.47
C VAL A 296 -8.92 8.73 29.64
N PRO A 297 -9.52 9.66 30.41
CA PRO A 297 -8.99 11.00 30.56
C PRO A 297 -7.72 10.99 31.41
N LEU A 298 -6.66 11.63 30.91
CA LEU A 298 -5.45 11.91 31.67
C LEU A 298 -5.74 12.98 32.73
N ASN A 299 -5.98 12.55 33.96
CA ASN A 299 -5.86 13.44 35.11
C ASN A 299 -4.38 13.77 35.32
N HIS A 300 -4.01 15.02 35.06
CA HIS A 300 -2.75 15.58 35.50
C HIS A 300 -2.79 15.82 37.01
N ASP A 301 -1.97 15.10 37.77
CA ASP A 301 -1.46 15.61 39.05
C ASP A 301 -0.03 15.08 39.33
N HIS A 302 0.77 16.02 39.80
CA HIS A 302 2.21 16.05 40.14
C HIS A 302 2.81 14.89 40.98
N PRO A 303 4.14 14.86 41.23
CA PRO A 303 5.30 15.30 40.41
C PRO A 303 6.49 14.30 40.45
N PHE A 304 7.52 14.53 39.61
CA PHE A 304 8.90 14.16 39.97
C PHE A 304 9.86 15.32 39.67
N GLU A 305 10.55 15.82 40.69
CA GLU A 305 11.49 16.94 40.58
C GLU A 305 12.91 16.53 40.17
N ASP A 306 13.48 17.38 39.33
CA ASP A 306 14.89 17.76 39.15
C ASP A 306 16.00 16.92 39.84
N ARG A 307 16.99 16.53 39.02
CA ARG A 307 18.38 16.82 39.39
C ARG A 307 19.35 17.00 38.21
N ARG A 308 19.42 18.24 37.70
CA ARG A 308 20.59 18.92 37.09
C ARG A 308 21.13 18.34 35.76
N GLY A 309 21.14 19.06 34.63
CA GLY A 309 20.53 20.36 34.29
C GLY A 309 21.23 21.09 33.11
N LYS A 310 20.53 22.09 32.53
CA LYS A 310 21.02 23.21 31.65
C LYS A 310 21.75 22.85 30.33
N LYS A 311 21.62 23.56 29.19
CA LYS A 311 20.78 24.66 28.63
C LYS A 311 21.15 24.77 27.11
N ASN A 312 20.44 25.41 26.16
CA ASN A 312 19.18 26.19 26.15
C ASN A 312 18.10 25.39 25.38
N GLY A 313 17.45 25.74 24.25
CA GLY A 313 17.25 26.98 23.47
C GLY A 313 17.01 26.67 21.97
N LEU A 314 15.97 27.16 21.26
CA LEU A 314 14.93 28.16 21.58
C LEU A 314 13.53 27.78 21.02
N LYS A 315 12.49 28.37 21.63
CA LYS A 315 11.15 28.67 21.04
C LYS A 315 11.09 30.17 20.70
N PHE A 316 10.15 30.74 19.93
CA PHE A 316 8.85 30.32 19.38
C PHE A 316 8.82 30.60 17.84
N PHE A 317 7.77 30.36 17.03
CA PHE A 317 6.31 30.31 17.24
C PHE A 317 5.68 29.06 16.63
#